data_AF-A0A812SBS9-F1
#
_entry.id   AF-A0A812SBS9-F1
#
_cell.length_a   1.000
_cell.length_b   1.000
_cell.length_c   1.000
_cell.angle_alpha   90.00
_cell.angle_beta   90.00
_cell.angle_gamma   90.00
#
_symmetry.space_group_name_H-M   'P 1'
#
loop_
_entity.id
_entity.type
_entity.pdbx_description
1 polymer ?
#
loop_
_entity_poly.entity_id
_entity_poly.type
_entity_poly.pdbx_seq_one_letter_code
_entity_poly.pdbx_strand_id
1 'polypeptide(L)'
;MPPHIASAALKERTLLGHLRRLLGERADGIIPPILTLPSVNDIMAFARRRLEEPARGNFQCYGCYAETLTQMVRPKDYICVHAASSWQPCVTHCGAWTALSLRKGLLWTSVRMAAIELEIADDVRPFASGQLLTLGLYGKGGLLGLSKDTNRSCNLHRLLNVLVQATWPHHIWTSLALSANNTTQLHIDKGNMDAEVLLIGLSHHLQGQVWIEEMGGQCYEEFEGRLVAGNRRSSGTTAHGDRTACSQFKCAFLADAT
;
A
#
# COMPACT_ATOMS: atom_id res chain seq x y z
N MET A 1 4.05 8.60 9.85
CA MET A 1 2.72 8.27 9.28
C MET A 1 1.65 9.08 10.02
N PRO A 2 0.67 9.67 9.33
CA PRO A 2 -0.37 10.53 9.92
C PRO A 2 -1.26 9.81 10.95
N PRO A 3 -1.77 10.50 11.99
CA PRO A 3 -2.54 9.87 13.06
C PRO A 3 -3.79 9.12 12.58
N HIS A 4 -4.56 9.68 11.64
CA HIS A 4 -5.78 9.05 11.13
C HIS A 4 -5.50 7.77 10.32
N ILE A 5 -4.41 7.73 9.55
CA ILE A 5 -3.96 6.53 8.84
C ILE A 5 -3.46 5.50 9.85
N ALA A 6 -2.62 5.92 10.80
CA ALA A 6 -2.07 5.05 11.83
C ALA A 6 -3.17 4.38 12.67
N SER A 7 -4.19 5.13 13.09
CA SER A 7 -5.33 4.59 13.83
C SER A 7 -6.12 3.57 13.02
N ALA A 8 -6.44 3.88 11.76
CA ALA A 8 -7.18 2.96 10.88
C ALA A 8 -6.38 1.67 10.63
N ALA A 9 -5.09 1.81 10.30
CA ALA A 9 -4.19 0.69 10.06
C ALA A 9 -4.01 -0.17 11.32
N LEU A 10 -3.82 0.45 12.49
CA LEU A 10 -3.70 -0.26 13.76
C LEU A 10 -4.96 -1.07 14.07
N LYS A 11 -6.15 -0.49 13.88
CA LYS A 11 -7.42 -1.16 14.12
C LYS A 11 -7.54 -2.43 13.27
N GLU A 12 -7.34 -2.29 11.96
CA GLU A 12 -7.41 -3.41 11.01
C GLU A 12 -6.36 -4.49 11.31
N ARG A 13 -5.10 -4.09 11.56
CA ARG A 13 -4.01 -5.03 11.91
C ARG A 13 -4.33 -5.81 13.18
N THR A 14 -4.88 -5.12 14.18
CA THR A 14 -5.24 -5.70 15.47
C THR A 14 -6.39 -6.71 15.33
N LEU A 15 -7.41 -6.38 14.53
CA LEU A 15 -8.49 -7.31 14.19
C LEU A 15 -7.98 -8.55 13.46
N LEU A 16 -7.16 -8.37 12.42
CA LEU A 16 -6.55 -9.49 11.70
C LEU A 16 -5.67 -10.36 12.61
N GLY A 17 -4.91 -9.75 13.50
CA GLY A 17 -4.10 -10.46 14.50
C GLY A 17 -4.96 -11.29 15.46
N HIS A 18 -6.07 -10.73 15.95
CA HIS A 18 -6.98 -11.47 16.81
C HIS A 18 -7.70 -12.61 16.05
N LEU A 19 -8.13 -12.36 14.81
CA LEU A 19 -8.71 -13.38 13.96
C LEU A 19 -7.75 -14.55 13.72
N ARG A 20 -6.48 -14.27 13.39
CA ARG A 20 -5.44 -15.31 13.25
C ARG A 20 -5.34 -16.19 14.49
N ARG A 21 -5.33 -15.57 15.68
CA ARG A 21 -5.27 -16.30 16.95
C ARG A 21 -6.48 -17.22 17.15
N LEU A 22 -7.69 -16.74 16.82
CA LEU A 22 -8.91 -17.55 16.92
C LEU A 22 -8.95 -18.69 15.90
N LEU A 23 -8.31 -18.53 14.73
CA LEU A 23 -8.25 -19.57 13.71
C LEU A 23 -7.15 -20.63 13.98
N GLY A 24 -6.20 -20.33 14.86
CA GLY A 24 -5.12 -21.20 15.30
C GLY A 24 -4.06 -21.45 14.20
N GLU A 25 -3.36 -22.58 14.27
CA GLU A 25 -2.26 -22.93 13.34
C GLU A 25 -2.67 -22.98 11.87
N ARG A 26 -3.97 -23.17 11.57
CA ARG A 26 -4.49 -23.18 10.20
C ARG A 26 -4.77 -21.78 9.65
N ALA A 27 -4.52 -20.72 10.40
CA ALA A 27 -4.86 -19.36 10.03
C ALA A 27 -4.26 -18.96 8.66
N ASP A 28 -3.00 -19.29 8.41
CA ASP A 28 -2.29 -18.87 7.19
C ASP A 28 -2.79 -19.57 5.91
N GLY A 29 -3.39 -20.76 6.04
CA GLY A 29 -4.08 -21.43 4.94
C GLY A 29 -5.54 -21.02 4.76
N ILE A 30 -6.15 -20.38 5.78
CA ILE A 30 -7.57 -20.02 5.79
C ILE A 30 -7.78 -18.54 5.42
N ILE A 31 -6.93 -17.64 5.92
CA ILE A 31 -6.99 -16.20 5.66
C ILE A 31 -6.32 -15.94 4.31
N PRO A 32 -7.08 -15.65 3.24
CA PRO A 32 -6.47 -15.38 1.96
C PRO A 32 -5.62 -14.10 2.02
N PRO A 33 -4.51 -14.02 1.27
CA PRO A 33 -3.67 -12.83 1.15
C PRO A 33 -4.44 -11.53 0.91
N ILE A 34 -5.54 -11.60 0.14
CA ILE A 34 -6.39 -10.44 -0.14
C ILE A 34 -6.99 -9.77 1.10
N LEU A 35 -7.07 -10.47 2.26
CA LEU A 35 -7.55 -9.91 3.52
C LEU A 35 -6.58 -8.98 4.24
N THR A 36 -5.39 -8.75 3.69
CA THR A 36 -4.46 -7.74 4.21
C THR A 36 -4.76 -6.33 3.72
N LEU A 37 -5.63 -6.20 2.70
CA LEU A 37 -6.03 -4.93 2.08
C LEU A 37 -7.46 -4.45 2.36
N PRO A 38 -8.44 -5.22 2.82
CA PRO A 38 -9.82 -4.77 2.83
C PRO A 38 -10.13 -4.01 4.12
N SER A 39 -11.34 -3.47 4.20
CA SER A 39 -11.78 -2.65 5.31
C SER A 39 -12.09 -3.48 6.56
N VAL A 40 -12.33 -2.80 7.69
CA VAL A 40 -12.85 -3.45 8.91
C VAL A 40 -14.13 -4.25 8.63
N ASN A 41 -15.03 -3.74 7.79
CA ASN A 41 -16.30 -4.43 7.48
C ASN A 41 -16.06 -5.74 6.75
N ASP A 42 -15.09 -5.78 5.83
CA ASP A 42 -14.75 -6.98 5.08
C ASP A 42 -14.06 -8.02 5.98
N ILE A 43 -13.20 -7.55 6.89
CA ILE A 43 -12.59 -8.39 7.93
C ILE A 43 -13.67 -9.00 8.81
N MET A 44 -14.67 -8.21 9.24
CA MET A 44 -15.79 -8.69 10.05
C MET A 44 -16.68 -9.69 9.28
N ALA A 45 -16.99 -9.41 8.02
CA ALA A 45 -17.78 -10.30 7.17
C ALA A 45 -17.07 -11.64 6.92
N PHE A 46 -15.75 -11.62 6.74
CA PHE A 46 -14.96 -12.84 6.63
C PHE A 46 -14.90 -13.60 7.96
N ALA A 47 -14.63 -12.90 9.07
CA ALA A 47 -14.58 -13.50 10.40
C ALA A 47 -15.90 -14.19 10.75
N ARG A 48 -17.03 -13.56 10.40
CA ARG A 48 -18.37 -14.14 10.57
C ARG A 48 -18.47 -15.50 9.92
N ARG A 49 -18.17 -15.59 8.62
CA ARG A 49 -18.24 -16.84 7.86
C ARG A 49 -17.34 -17.95 8.41
N ARG A 50 -16.18 -17.60 8.99
CA ARG A 50 -15.20 -18.59 9.46
C ARG A 50 -15.34 -18.97 10.94
N LEU A 51 -15.89 -18.09 11.76
CA LEU A 51 -16.02 -18.30 13.21
C LEU A 51 -17.43 -18.75 13.61
N GLU A 52 -18.45 -18.54 12.77
CA GLU A 52 -19.80 -19.09 12.95
C GLU A 52 -19.90 -20.58 12.56
N GLU A 53 -18.87 -21.17 11.94
CA GLU A 53 -18.85 -22.62 11.71
C GLU A 53 -19.02 -23.38 13.05
N PRO A 54 -19.88 -24.41 13.11
CA PRO A 54 -20.33 -25.04 14.36
C PRO A 54 -19.21 -25.54 15.29
N ALA A 55 -18.02 -25.78 14.74
CA ALA A 55 -16.85 -26.23 15.49
C ALA A 55 -16.12 -25.11 16.26
N ARG A 56 -16.43 -23.83 16.02
CA ARG A 56 -15.63 -22.70 16.54
C ARG A 56 -16.40 -21.68 17.37
N GLY A 57 -17.67 -21.38 17.10
CA GLY A 57 -18.55 -20.60 18.00
C GLY A 57 -18.06 -19.23 18.51
N ASN A 58 -16.98 -18.68 17.96
CA ASN A 58 -16.22 -17.58 18.57
C ASN A 58 -16.54 -16.20 17.98
N PHE A 59 -17.50 -16.11 17.05
CA PHE A 59 -17.80 -14.85 16.38
C PHE A 59 -18.35 -13.78 17.34
N GLN A 60 -19.17 -14.17 18.33
CA GLN A 60 -19.70 -13.22 19.30
C GLN A 60 -18.57 -12.54 20.10
N CYS A 61 -17.61 -13.32 20.61
CA CYS A 61 -16.43 -12.78 21.30
C CYS A 61 -15.60 -11.86 20.39
N TYR A 62 -15.43 -12.25 19.13
CA TYR A 62 -14.74 -11.44 18.12
C TYR A 62 -15.47 -10.11 17.84
N GLY A 63 -16.80 -10.13 17.79
CA GLY A 63 -17.65 -8.95 17.69
C GLY A 63 -17.46 -7.97 18.84
N CYS A 64 -17.55 -8.46 20.08
CA CYS A 64 -17.32 -7.65 21.29
C CYS A 64 -15.91 -7.04 21.31
N TYR A 65 -14.91 -7.79 20.86
CA TYR A 65 -13.55 -7.29 20.71
C TYR A 65 -13.47 -6.14 19.69
N ALA A 66 -14.10 -6.29 18.53
CA ALA A 66 -14.12 -5.26 17.49
C ALA A 66 -14.84 -3.97 17.93
N GLU A 67 -15.91 -4.09 18.69
CA GLU A 67 -16.62 -2.96 19.29
C GLU A 67 -15.74 -2.22 20.30
N THR A 68 -15.09 -2.95 21.21
CA THR A 68 -14.16 -2.40 22.20
C THR A 68 -13.01 -1.66 21.52
N LEU A 69 -12.42 -2.28 20.48
CA LEU A 69 -11.36 -1.66 19.69
C LEU A 69 -11.83 -0.39 18.98
N THR A 70 -13.10 -0.34 18.53
CA THR A 70 -13.69 0.86 17.92
C THR A 70 -13.80 2.02 18.92
N GLN A 71 -14.08 1.72 20.18
CA GLN A 71 -14.14 2.73 21.24
C GLN A 71 -12.75 3.25 21.62
N MET A 72 -11.74 2.37 21.63
CA MET A 72 -10.35 2.71 21.99
C MET A 72 -9.60 3.41 20.86
N VAL A 73 -9.82 2.99 19.61
CA VAL A 73 -9.13 3.51 18.42
C VAL A 73 -10.12 4.35 17.62
N ARG A 74 -10.40 5.57 18.10
CA ARG A 74 -11.18 6.56 17.36
C ARG A 74 -10.28 7.20 16.29
N PRO A 75 -10.73 7.30 15.02
CA PRO A 75 -10.04 8.12 14.04
C PRO A 75 -10.00 9.55 14.58
N LYS A 76 -8.80 10.11 14.80
CA LYS A 76 -8.68 11.45 15.36
C LYS A 76 -9.05 12.54 14.34
N ASP A 77 -8.96 12.24 13.04
CA ASP A 77 -9.21 13.23 11.99
C ASP A 77 -9.79 12.56 10.73
N TYR A 78 -10.76 13.21 10.10
CA TYR A 78 -11.19 12.87 8.74
C TYR A 78 -10.52 13.83 7.78
N ILE A 79 -9.78 13.31 6.80
CA ILE A 79 -9.25 14.17 5.72
C ILE A 79 -10.39 14.55 4.79
N CYS A 80 -10.58 15.86 4.63
CA CYS A 80 -11.45 16.41 3.59
C CYS A 80 -10.64 16.53 2.31
N VAL A 81 -11.09 15.87 1.25
CA VAL A 81 -10.57 16.11 -0.09
C VAL A 81 -11.55 17.00 -0.81
N HIS A 82 -11.11 18.22 -1.16
CA HIS A 82 -11.91 19.08 -2.01
C HIS A 82 -12.04 18.41 -3.39
N ALA A 83 -13.28 18.24 -3.86
CA ALA A 83 -13.52 17.77 -5.21
C ALA A 83 -12.88 18.79 -6.18
N ALA A 84 -12.00 18.32 -7.07
CA ALA A 84 -11.46 19.17 -8.13
C ALA A 84 -12.65 19.67 -8.98
N SER A 85 -12.84 20.98 -9.03
CA SER A 85 -14.07 21.63 -9.52
C SER A 85 -14.28 21.55 -11.04
N SER A 86 -13.34 20.97 -11.81
CA SER A 86 -13.31 21.17 -13.26
C SER A 86 -13.07 19.92 -14.12
N TRP A 87 -12.99 18.71 -13.55
CA TRP A 87 -12.70 17.50 -14.34
C TRP A 87 -13.75 16.41 -14.18
N GLN A 88 -14.25 15.90 -15.31
CA GLN A 88 -15.19 14.78 -15.35
C GLN A 88 -14.61 13.59 -14.55
N PRO A 89 -15.37 12.98 -13.63
CA PRO A 89 -14.93 11.79 -12.94
C PRO A 89 -14.77 10.65 -13.94
N CYS A 90 -13.61 9.98 -13.97
CA CYS A 90 -13.57 8.65 -14.56
C CYS A 90 -14.52 7.73 -13.76
N VAL A 91 -15.19 6.80 -14.44
CA VAL A 91 -16.19 5.91 -13.81
C VAL A 91 -15.51 4.95 -12.81
N THR A 92 -14.25 4.61 -13.05
CA THR A 92 -13.44 3.74 -12.19
C THR A 92 -13.18 4.36 -10.82
N HIS A 93 -13.41 3.58 -9.76
CA HIS A 93 -13.19 3.96 -8.35
C HIS A 93 -13.99 5.21 -7.90
N CYS A 94 -15.06 5.55 -8.61
CA CYS A 94 -15.89 6.71 -8.30
C CYS A 94 -16.51 6.60 -6.89
N GLY A 95 -16.86 5.39 -6.44
CA GLY A 95 -17.42 5.14 -5.11
C GLY A 95 -16.43 5.49 -3.99
N ALA A 96 -15.20 5.00 -4.07
CA ALA A 96 -14.15 5.30 -3.08
C ALA A 96 -13.81 6.79 -3.02
N TRP A 97 -13.72 7.44 -4.19
CA TRP A 97 -13.53 8.88 -4.30
C TRP A 97 -14.70 9.67 -3.71
N THR A 98 -15.93 9.32 -4.09
CA THR A 98 -17.15 9.99 -3.63
C THR A 98 -17.33 9.86 -2.12
N ALA A 99 -17.11 8.67 -1.56
CA ALA A 99 -17.16 8.46 -0.12
C ALA A 99 -16.17 9.37 0.62
N LEU A 100 -14.96 9.54 0.08
CA LEU A 100 -13.96 10.43 0.67
C LEU A 100 -14.36 11.91 0.53
N SER A 101 -14.79 12.34 -0.66
CA SER A 101 -15.23 13.73 -0.92
C SER A 101 -16.45 14.14 -0.08
N LEU A 102 -17.36 13.19 0.20
CA LEU A 102 -18.53 13.42 1.06
C LEU A 102 -18.23 13.30 2.56
N ARG A 103 -16.96 13.12 2.96
CA ARG A 103 -16.55 12.87 4.36
C ARG A 103 -17.19 11.63 4.99
N LYS A 104 -17.57 10.66 4.17
CA LYS A 104 -18.19 9.40 4.59
C LYS A 104 -17.18 8.24 4.67
N GLY A 105 -15.92 8.46 4.25
CA GLY A 105 -14.86 7.46 4.26
C GLY A 105 -13.55 7.96 4.88
N LEU A 106 -12.74 7.02 5.38
CA LEU A 106 -11.36 7.28 5.80
C LEU A 106 -10.44 7.16 4.58
N LEU A 107 -9.51 8.10 4.41
CA LEU A 107 -8.55 8.10 3.29
C LEU A 107 -7.85 6.76 3.11
N TRP A 108 -7.33 6.19 4.20
CA TRP A 108 -6.67 4.89 4.21
C TRP A 108 -7.55 3.77 3.62
N THR A 109 -8.80 3.68 4.06
CA THR A 109 -9.75 2.67 3.58
C THR A 109 -10.13 2.93 2.12
N SER A 110 -10.41 4.18 1.74
CA SER A 110 -10.75 4.53 0.36
C SER A 110 -9.65 4.18 -0.64
N VAL A 111 -8.39 4.49 -0.32
CA VAL A 111 -7.24 4.14 -1.19
C VAL A 111 -7.15 2.62 -1.37
N ARG A 112 -7.27 1.86 -0.28
CA ARG A 112 -7.12 0.40 -0.33
C ARG A 112 -8.26 -0.29 -1.07
N MET A 113 -9.49 0.18 -0.90
CA MET A 113 -10.62 -0.33 -1.69
C MET A 113 -10.40 -0.10 -3.19
N ALA A 114 -9.95 1.10 -3.58
CA ALA A 114 -9.60 1.38 -4.96
C ALA A 114 -8.42 0.52 -5.46
N ALA A 115 -7.42 0.26 -4.60
CA ALA A 115 -6.28 -0.59 -4.94
C ALA A 115 -6.60 -2.10 -5.01
N ILE A 116 -7.70 -2.56 -4.41
CA ILE A 116 -8.19 -3.94 -4.54
C ILE A 116 -8.83 -4.14 -5.92
N GLU A 117 -9.63 -3.17 -6.37
CA GLU A 117 -10.34 -3.22 -7.65
C GLU A 117 -9.43 -3.04 -8.87
N LEU A 118 -8.17 -2.67 -8.65
CA LEU A 118 -7.24 -2.38 -9.73
C LEU A 118 -6.68 -3.67 -10.35
N GLU A 119 -6.81 -3.77 -11.67
CA GLU A 119 -6.05 -4.70 -12.48
C GLU A 119 -4.61 -4.20 -12.63
N ILE A 120 -3.69 -4.80 -11.87
CA ILE A 120 -2.26 -4.51 -11.96
C ILE A 120 -1.67 -5.51 -12.96
N ALA A 121 -1.02 -5.00 -14.01
CA ALA A 121 -0.37 -5.83 -15.00
C ALA A 121 0.89 -6.50 -14.44
N ASP A 122 1.28 -7.63 -15.03
CA ASP A 122 2.54 -8.29 -14.68
C ASP A 122 3.73 -7.37 -14.97
N ASP A 123 4.72 -7.40 -14.09
CA ASP A 123 5.95 -6.64 -14.26
C ASP A 123 6.79 -7.25 -15.37
N VAL A 124 6.87 -6.54 -16.50
CA VAL A 124 7.57 -7.00 -17.71
C VAL A 124 9.09 -6.80 -17.64
N ARG A 125 9.62 -6.24 -16.55
CA ARG A 125 11.07 -6.05 -16.40
C ARG A 125 11.74 -7.42 -16.21
N PRO A 126 12.85 -7.71 -16.91
CA PRO A 126 13.46 -9.05 -16.93
C PRO A 126 14.04 -9.48 -15.57
N PHE A 127 14.26 -8.53 -14.66
CA PHE A 127 14.78 -8.75 -13.32
C PHE A 127 13.69 -8.70 -12.24
N ALA A 128 12.42 -8.62 -12.64
CA ALA A 128 11.28 -8.51 -11.74
C ALA A 128 10.33 -9.70 -11.88
N SER A 129 9.59 -10.01 -10.82
CA SER A 129 8.54 -11.01 -10.78
C SER A 129 7.42 -10.54 -9.87
N GLY A 130 6.23 -10.39 -10.43
CA GLY A 130 5.03 -9.93 -9.74
C GLY A 130 4.30 -8.93 -10.62
N GLN A 131 3.64 -7.95 -10.02
CA GLN A 131 2.81 -7.00 -10.76
C GLN A 131 3.25 -5.55 -10.49
N LEU A 132 3.12 -4.70 -11.50
CA LEU A 132 3.47 -3.29 -11.43
C LEU A 132 2.48 -2.45 -12.24
N LEU A 133 2.03 -1.35 -11.64
CA LEU A 133 1.29 -0.29 -12.31
C LEU A 133 2.02 1.02 -12.07
N THR A 134 2.29 1.79 -13.13
CA THR A 134 2.94 3.10 -13.03
C THR A 134 1.96 4.21 -13.43
N LEU A 135 1.88 5.24 -12.61
CA LEU A 135 1.04 6.43 -12.75
C LEU A 135 1.94 7.67 -12.78
N GLY A 136 1.44 8.74 -13.39
CA GLY A 136 2.16 10.01 -13.49
C GLY A 136 3.06 10.10 -14.74
N LEU A 137 4.09 10.93 -14.64
CA LEU A 137 5.04 11.18 -15.70
C LEU A 137 6.05 10.04 -15.83
N TYR A 138 6.52 9.79 -17.04
CA TYR A 138 7.65 8.90 -17.30
C TYR A 138 8.59 9.52 -18.33
N GLY A 139 9.88 9.23 -18.16
CA GLY A 139 10.93 9.57 -19.12
C GLY A 139 11.57 8.31 -19.69
N LYS A 140 11.64 8.15 -21.01
CA LYS A 140 12.39 7.06 -21.65
C LYS A 140 13.02 7.51 -22.96
N GLY A 141 14.35 7.44 -23.05
CA GLY A 141 15.09 7.75 -24.27
C GLY A 141 14.93 9.20 -24.74
N GLY A 142 14.84 10.16 -23.81
CA GLY A 142 14.62 11.59 -24.11
C GLY A 142 13.16 11.97 -24.39
N LEU A 143 12.22 11.01 -24.35
CA LEU A 143 10.79 11.28 -24.45
C LEU A 143 10.17 11.43 -23.06
N LEU A 144 9.34 12.46 -22.89
CA LEU A 144 8.52 12.71 -21.72
C LEU A 144 7.05 12.44 -22.04
N GLY A 145 6.35 11.72 -21.18
CA GLY A 145 4.93 11.43 -21.37
C GLY A 145 4.21 11.10 -20.07
N LEU A 146 2.89 10.98 -20.17
CA LEU A 146 2.05 10.45 -19.09
C LEU A 146 1.81 8.96 -19.29
N SER A 147 1.94 8.17 -18.22
CA SER A 147 1.59 6.75 -18.28
C SER A 147 0.13 6.58 -18.70
N LYS A 148 -0.15 5.59 -19.55
CA LYS A 148 -1.51 5.25 -20.01
C LYS A 148 -2.44 4.96 -18.83
N ASP A 149 -1.91 4.37 -17.76
CA ASP A 149 -2.68 4.02 -16.57
C ASP A 149 -3.14 5.25 -15.78
N THR A 150 -2.43 6.38 -15.91
CA THR A 150 -2.82 7.66 -15.32
C THR A 150 -4.20 8.09 -15.80
N ASN A 151 -4.48 7.94 -17.10
CA ASN A 151 -5.76 8.31 -17.69
C ASN A 151 -6.85 7.29 -17.36
N ARG A 152 -6.51 5.99 -17.32
CA ARG A 152 -7.47 4.91 -17.01
C ARG A 152 -7.94 4.95 -15.56
N SER A 153 -7.05 5.30 -14.63
CA SER A 153 -7.28 5.22 -13.18
C SER A 153 -7.18 6.59 -12.50
N CYS A 154 -7.79 7.61 -13.09
CA CYS A 154 -7.67 9.01 -12.66
C CYS A 154 -8.04 9.23 -11.17
N ASN A 155 -9.10 8.59 -10.68
CA ASN A 155 -9.56 8.73 -9.29
C ASN A 155 -8.62 8.02 -8.32
N LEU A 156 -8.03 6.89 -8.72
CA LEU A 156 -7.00 6.22 -7.92
C LEU A 156 -5.76 7.09 -7.82
N HIS A 157 -5.29 7.67 -8.93
CA HIS A 157 -4.16 8.59 -8.91
C HIS A 157 -4.43 9.78 -7.98
N ARG A 158 -5.64 10.35 -7.99
CA ARG A 158 -6.04 11.39 -7.04
C ARG A 158 -6.02 10.91 -5.59
N LEU A 159 -6.59 9.73 -5.29
CA LEU A 159 -6.57 9.15 -3.95
C LEU A 159 -5.15 8.94 -3.44
N LEU A 160 -4.26 8.43 -4.30
CA LEU A 160 -2.85 8.22 -3.98
C LEU A 160 -2.12 9.55 -3.75
N ASN A 161 -2.36 10.56 -4.57
CA ASN A 161 -1.79 11.90 -4.35
C ASN A 161 -2.23 12.50 -3.03
N VAL A 162 -3.51 12.37 -2.66
CA VAL A 162 -4.00 12.79 -1.33
C VAL A 162 -3.32 11.99 -0.23
N LEU A 163 -3.13 10.68 -0.40
CA LEU A 163 -2.42 9.84 0.56
C LEU A 163 -0.98 10.30 0.77
N VAL A 164 -0.28 10.65 -0.31
CA VAL A 164 1.08 11.17 -0.27
C VAL A 164 1.13 12.50 0.45
N GLN A 165 0.29 13.47 0.05
CA GLN A 165 0.22 14.78 0.71
C GLN A 165 -0.12 14.67 2.19
N ALA A 166 -1.03 13.76 2.54
CA ALA A 166 -1.35 13.49 3.94
C ALA A 166 -0.13 12.93 4.69
N THR A 167 0.64 12.05 4.05
CA THR A 167 1.77 11.32 4.66
C THR A 167 3.02 12.19 4.78
N TRP A 168 3.32 12.96 3.74
CA TRP A 168 4.46 13.85 3.63
C TRP A 168 4.08 15.09 2.79
N PRO A 169 3.58 16.16 3.43
CA PRO A 169 3.04 17.34 2.74
C PRO A 169 4.04 18.07 1.83
N HIS A 170 5.33 17.95 2.12
CA HIS A 170 6.42 18.61 1.39
C HIS A 170 7.12 17.71 0.38
N HIS A 171 6.68 16.47 0.22
CA HIS A 171 7.24 15.57 -0.78
C HIS A 171 6.92 16.11 -2.18
N ILE A 172 7.89 16.03 -3.07
CA ILE A 172 7.73 16.35 -4.49
C ILE A 172 7.89 15.04 -5.25
N TRP A 173 6.95 14.77 -6.15
CA TRP A 173 6.96 13.59 -6.99
C TRP A 173 6.26 13.90 -8.30
N THR A 174 6.70 13.24 -9.37
CA THR A 174 5.96 13.24 -10.64
C THR A 174 5.40 11.88 -11.03
N SER A 175 5.89 10.79 -10.41
CA SER A 175 5.46 9.43 -10.72
C SER A 175 5.18 8.60 -9.47
N LEU A 176 4.31 7.61 -9.65
CA LEU A 176 3.75 6.73 -8.64
C LEU A 176 3.78 5.32 -9.20
N ALA A 177 4.29 4.33 -8.50
CA ALA A 177 4.23 2.94 -8.90
C ALA A 177 3.57 2.07 -7.83
N LEU A 178 2.45 1.44 -8.17
CA LEU A 178 1.84 0.41 -7.35
C LEU A 178 2.41 -0.95 -7.74
N SER A 179 3.21 -1.53 -6.87
CA SER A 179 3.64 -2.94 -6.97
C SER A 179 2.57 -3.85 -6.38
N ALA A 180 2.54 -5.14 -6.77
CA ALA A 180 1.83 -6.21 -6.06
C ALA A 180 2.62 -7.52 -6.11
N ASN A 181 2.92 -8.09 -4.94
CA ASN A 181 3.79 -9.27 -4.78
C ASN A 181 5.07 -9.20 -5.63
N ASN A 182 5.58 -7.99 -5.85
CA ASN A 182 6.66 -7.76 -6.77
C ASN A 182 8.01 -7.97 -6.10
N THR A 183 8.84 -8.81 -6.70
CA THR A 183 10.20 -9.08 -6.27
C THR A 183 11.13 -8.68 -7.40
N THR A 184 12.15 -7.88 -7.09
CA THR A 184 13.16 -7.45 -8.06
C THR A 184 14.53 -7.90 -7.59
N GLN A 185 15.42 -8.20 -8.53
CA GLN A 185 16.85 -8.26 -8.23
C GLN A 185 17.37 -6.88 -7.78
N LEU A 186 18.58 -6.84 -7.22
CA LEU A 186 19.24 -5.57 -6.88
C LEU A 186 19.43 -4.74 -8.14
N HIS A 187 18.96 -3.50 -8.13
CA HIS A 187 19.09 -2.60 -9.26
C HIS A 187 19.17 -1.13 -8.81
N ILE A 188 19.56 -0.31 -9.77
CA ILE A 188 19.50 1.14 -9.69
C ILE A 188 18.47 1.59 -10.71
N ASP A 189 17.48 2.36 -10.28
CA ASP A 189 16.54 2.99 -11.18
C ASP A 189 17.20 4.16 -11.89
N LYS A 190 17.89 3.83 -13.00
CA LYS A 190 18.54 4.81 -13.87
C LYS A 190 17.48 5.71 -14.49
N GLY A 191 17.44 6.97 -14.09
CA GLY A 191 16.50 7.97 -14.61
C GLY A 191 15.64 8.66 -13.54
N ASN A 192 15.66 8.16 -12.30
CA ASN A 192 15.12 8.91 -11.17
C ASN A 192 16.01 10.12 -10.86
N MET A 193 15.40 11.19 -10.38
CA MET A 193 16.15 12.30 -9.79
C MET A 193 16.91 11.81 -8.56
N ASP A 194 18.06 12.42 -8.25
CA ASP A 194 18.71 12.29 -6.94
C ASP A 194 17.85 12.99 -5.88
N ALA A 195 16.77 12.31 -5.49
CA ALA A 195 15.72 12.81 -4.64
C ALA A 195 15.24 11.72 -3.69
N GLU A 196 14.55 12.13 -2.63
CA GLU A 196 13.96 11.20 -1.68
C GLU A 196 12.82 10.40 -2.32
N VAL A 197 12.71 9.12 -1.95
CA VAL A 197 11.65 8.21 -2.42
C VAL A 197 10.71 7.92 -1.27
N LEU A 198 9.41 8.17 -1.45
CA LEU A 198 8.42 7.80 -0.44
C LEU A 198 7.88 6.39 -0.71
N LEU A 199 8.00 5.52 0.30
CA LEU A 199 7.42 4.18 0.28
C LEU A 199 6.23 4.11 1.26
N ILE A 200 5.05 3.78 0.74
CA ILE A 200 3.86 3.54 1.56
C ILE A 200 3.38 2.10 1.35
N GLY A 201 3.47 1.28 2.41
CA GLY A 201 2.83 -0.04 2.43
C GLY A 201 1.32 0.12 2.56
N LEU A 202 0.55 -0.42 1.62
CA LEU A 202 -0.92 -0.35 1.63
C LEU A 202 -1.58 -1.57 2.29
N SER A 203 -0.82 -2.65 2.49
CA SER A 203 -1.32 -3.92 3.01
C SER A 203 -0.77 -4.24 4.40
N HIS A 204 -1.50 -5.07 5.14
CA HIS A 204 -1.08 -5.65 6.43
C HIS A 204 -0.30 -6.96 6.28
N HIS A 205 0.40 -7.16 5.15
CA HIS A 205 1.26 -8.32 5.00
C HIS A 205 2.40 -8.29 6.03
N LEU A 206 2.74 -9.46 6.54
CA LEU A 206 3.84 -9.64 7.51
C LEU A 206 5.15 -10.05 6.81
N GLN A 207 5.10 -10.21 5.48
CA GLN A 207 6.19 -10.65 4.63
C GLN A 207 6.53 -9.54 3.63
N GLY A 208 7.78 -9.56 3.17
CA GLY A 208 8.35 -8.57 2.27
C GLY A 208 9.30 -7.60 2.97
N GLN A 209 10.38 -7.23 2.27
CA GLN A 209 11.37 -6.26 2.71
C GLN A 209 11.89 -5.44 1.51
N VAL A 210 12.25 -4.19 1.76
CA VAL A 210 13.05 -3.39 0.83
C VAL A 210 14.47 -3.32 1.37
N TRP A 211 15.43 -3.81 0.60
CA TRP A 211 16.85 -3.59 0.87
C TRP A 211 17.26 -2.26 0.25
N ILE A 212 18.03 -1.47 0.99
CA ILE A 212 18.53 -0.16 0.57
C ILE A 212 20.03 -0.12 0.84
N GLU A 213 20.82 0.30 -0.14
CA GLU A 213 22.26 0.52 0.04
C GLU A 213 22.49 1.61 1.09
N GLU A 214 23.30 1.31 2.09
CA GLU A 214 23.58 2.21 3.21
C GLU A 214 24.99 1.92 3.74
N MET A 215 25.80 2.97 3.89
CA MET A 215 27.16 2.84 4.39
C MET A 215 27.14 2.29 5.82
N GLY A 216 27.84 1.17 6.06
CA GLY A 216 27.80 0.47 7.35
C GLY A 216 26.56 -0.38 7.60
N GLY A 217 25.77 -0.66 6.54
CA GLY A 217 24.64 -1.57 6.60
C GLY A 217 25.01 -2.98 7.08
N GLN A 218 24.05 -3.66 7.71
CA GLN A 218 24.25 -4.97 8.34
C GLN A 218 23.97 -6.15 7.40
N CYS A 219 23.40 -5.88 6.23
CA CYS A 219 23.05 -6.88 5.23
C CYS A 219 23.87 -6.65 3.97
N TYR A 220 24.39 -7.73 3.39
CA TYR A 220 25.21 -7.68 2.20
C TYR A 220 24.52 -8.39 1.04
N GLU A 221 24.50 -7.76 -0.13
CA GLU A 221 23.93 -8.32 -1.35
C GLU A 221 24.98 -8.21 -2.48
N GLU A 222 25.00 -9.17 -3.39
CA GLU A 222 25.90 -9.15 -4.55
C GLU A 222 25.31 -8.28 -5.66
N PHE A 223 26.11 -7.34 -6.16
CA PHE A 223 25.77 -6.44 -7.26
C PHE A 223 26.95 -6.25 -8.19
N GLU A 224 26.79 -6.57 -9.47
CA GLU A 224 27.83 -6.40 -10.49
C GLU A 224 29.20 -7.01 -10.05
N GLY A 225 29.17 -8.18 -9.39
CA GLY A 225 30.36 -8.88 -8.90
C GLY A 225 31.01 -8.26 -7.66
N ARG A 226 30.33 -7.34 -6.97
CA ARG A 226 30.78 -6.73 -5.71
C ARG A 226 29.78 -6.99 -4.61
N LEU A 227 30.28 -7.17 -3.40
CA LEU A 227 29.45 -7.25 -2.20
C LEU A 227 29.14 -5.83 -1.72
N VAL A 228 27.87 -5.46 -1.67
CA VAL A 228 27.41 -4.11 -1.29
C VAL A 228 26.69 -4.19 0.05
N ALA A 229 27.01 -3.25 0.95
CA ALA A 229 26.39 -3.15 2.27
C ALA A 229 25.07 -2.34 2.21
N GLY A 230 24.07 -2.77 2.97
CA GLY A 230 22.80 -2.09 3.08
C GLY A 230 21.95 -2.62 4.24
N ASN A 231 20.72 -2.14 4.33
CA ASN A 231 19.78 -2.52 5.39
C ASN A 231 18.44 -2.95 4.80
N ARG A 232 17.82 -3.97 5.40
CA ARG A 232 16.46 -4.43 5.07
C ARG A 232 15.46 -3.65 5.92
N ARG A 233 14.54 -2.93 5.27
CA ARG A 233 13.45 -2.18 5.91
C ARG A 233 12.11 -2.85 5.61
N SER A 234 11.27 -2.98 6.64
CA SER A 234 9.87 -3.42 6.48
C SER A 234 9.00 -2.27 5.95
N SER A 235 7.92 -2.59 5.24
CA SER A 235 6.98 -1.59 4.71
C SER A 235 6.38 -0.74 5.85
N GLY A 236 6.68 0.56 5.87
CA GLY A 236 6.27 1.50 6.92
C GLY A 236 7.34 2.53 7.30
N THR A 237 8.56 2.39 6.78
CA THR A 237 9.69 3.29 7.04
C THR A 237 9.99 4.15 5.81
N THR A 238 10.28 5.44 5.99
CA THR A 238 10.89 6.27 4.95
C THR A 238 12.28 5.73 4.61
N ALA A 239 12.65 5.80 3.34
CA ALA A 239 13.86 5.20 2.79
C ALA A 239 14.66 6.26 2.03
N HIS A 240 15.97 6.29 2.25
CA HIS A 240 16.92 7.12 1.51
C HIS A 240 18.10 6.23 1.13
N GLY A 241 18.47 6.20 -0.15
CA GLY A 241 19.61 5.44 -0.66
C GLY A 241 19.56 5.25 -2.17
N ASP A 242 20.75 5.13 -2.77
CA ASP A 242 20.97 5.17 -4.23
C ASP A 242 20.52 3.89 -4.95
N ARG A 243 20.39 2.77 -4.24
CA ARG A 243 20.04 1.46 -4.80
C ARG A 243 19.00 0.74 -3.95
N THR A 244 18.08 0.04 -4.61
CA THR A 244 17.02 -0.69 -3.92
C THR A 244 16.82 -2.10 -4.49
N ALA A 245 16.45 -3.04 -3.62
CA ALA A 245 15.84 -4.31 -4.02
C ALA A 245 14.55 -4.49 -3.25
N CYS A 246 13.47 -4.79 -3.96
CA CYS A 246 12.17 -5.02 -3.37
C CYS A 246 11.87 -6.52 -3.34
N SER A 247 11.38 -7.04 -2.21
CA SER A 247 10.83 -8.39 -2.12
C SER A 247 9.37 -8.32 -1.68
N GLN A 248 8.49 -8.83 -2.55
CA GLN A 248 7.06 -9.09 -2.35
C GLN A 248 6.24 -8.00 -1.64
N PHE A 249 5.62 -7.09 -2.40
CA PHE A 249 4.62 -6.18 -1.81
C PHE A 249 3.52 -5.73 -2.73
N LYS A 250 2.37 -5.38 -2.12
CA LYS A 250 1.57 -4.24 -2.57
C LYS A 250 2.06 -2.92 -1.94
N CYS A 251 2.94 -2.20 -2.63
CA CYS A 251 3.52 -0.92 -2.20
C CYS A 251 3.29 0.17 -3.25
N ALA A 252 2.94 1.38 -2.79
CA ALA A 252 3.10 2.58 -3.59
C ALA A 252 4.55 3.07 -3.44
N PHE A 253 5.33 2.92 -4.50
CA PHE A 253 6.60 3.57 -4.71
C PHE A 253 6.35 4.95 -5.31
N LEU A 254 7.03 5.98 -4.82
CA LEU A 254 7.01 7.31 -5.41
C LEU A 254 8.41 7.63 -5.90
N ALA A 255 8.56 7.72 -7.21
CA ALA A 255 9.80 8.14 -7.82
C ALA A 255 9.55 9.48 -8.53
N ASP A 256 10.48 10.41 -8.37
CA ASP A 256 10.44 11.67 -9.08
C ASP A 256 10.99 11.47 -10.50
N ALA A 257 10.20 11.84 -11.50
CA ALA A 257 10.52 11.79 -12.92
C ALA A 257 10.33 13.18 -13.55
N THR A 258 11.45 13.89 -13.70
CA THR A 258 11.67 15.09 -14.53
C THR A 258 10.82 16.33 -14.27
#